data_AF-A0A935FT75-F1
#
_entry.id   AF-A0A935FT75-F1
#
_cell.length_a   1.000
_cell.length_b   1.000
_cell.length_c   1.000
_cell.angle_alpha   90.00
_cell.angle_beta   90.00
_cell.angle_gamma   90.00
#
_symmetry.space_group_name_H-M   'P 1'
#
loop_
_entity.id
_entity.type
_entity.pdbx_description
1 polymer ?
#
loop_
_entity_poly.entity_id
_entity_poly.type
_entity_poly.pdbx_seq_one_letter_code
_entity_poly.pdbx_strand_id
1 'polypeptide(L)'
;MLKDLLKSLHFTKSETRVILFVAVVIISGYIIKNFRQFVDDAGRPYNYSGLDSEFVKRSLNKVRIKEFSALEDSASYDHQTYAAEIETAGKVIDSADIEKPAYGGSIININTAGKAELENLPGIGEATAERIIIYRDEKGEFKKPDDLMKVKGIGKKKFEKLRELITVK
;
A
#
# COMPACT_ATOMS: atom_id res chain seq x y z
N MET A 1 -41.89 -6.72 -19.63
CA MET A 1 -42.42 -5.68 -18.72
C MET A 1 -42.24 -4.26 -19.26
N LEU A 2 -41.03 -3.69 -19.35
CA LEU A 2 -40.88 -2.29 -19.83
C LEU A 2 -41.27 -2.10 -21.31
N LYS A 3 -40.95 -3.08 -22.18
CA LYS A 3 -41.36 -3.06 -23.59
C LYS A 3 -42.89 -3.13 -23.77
N ASP A 4 -43.56 -3.86 -22.88
CA ASP A 4 -45.02 -4.04 -22.93
C ASP A 4 -45.74 -2.78 -22.46
N LEU A 5 -45.17 -2.08 -21.47
CA LEU A 5 -45.67 -0.80 -20.95
C LEU A 5 -45.49 0.36 -21.96
N LEU A 6 -44.39 0.36 -22.72
CA LEU A 6 -44.20 1.32 -23.82
C LEU A 6 -45.14 1.04 -25.00
N LYS A 7 -45.47 -0.23 -25.23
CA LYS A 7 -46.42 -0.64 -26.28
C LYS A 7 -47.86 -0.26 -25.93
N SER A 8 -48.27 -0.34 -24.66
CA SER A 8 -49.59 0.12 -24.21
C SER A 8 -49.77 1.64 -24.26
N LEU A 9 -48.66 2.40 -24.30
CA LEU A 9 -48.65 3.86 -24.46
C LEU A 9 -48.67 4.32 -25.93
N HIS A 10 -48.93 3.41 -26.87
CA HIS A 10 -49.02 3.67 -28.32
C HIS A 10 -47.72 4.19 -28.97
N PHE A 11 -46.56 3.97 -28.35
CA PHE A 11 -45.28 4.31 -29.00
C PHE A 11 -44.97 3.38 -30.17
N THR A 12 -44.39 3.94 -31.22
CA THR A 12 -43.97 3.18 -32.40
C THR A 12 -42.75 2.30 -32.11
N LYS A 13 -42.51 1.29 -32.97
CA LYS A 13 -41.36 0.37 -32.83
C LYS A 13 -40.00 1.09 -32.88
N SER A 14 -39.92 2.21 -33.59
CA SER A 14 -38.74 3.07 -33.68
C SER A 14 -38.56 3.88 -32.40
N GLU A 15 -39.61 4.55 -31.91
CA GLU A 15 -39.55 5.37 -30.68
C GLU A 15 -39.24 4.52 -29.45
N THR A 16 -39.80 3.31 -29.36
CA THR A 16 -39.52 2.39 -28.25
C THR A 16 -38.02 2.06 -28.15
N ARG A 17 -37.32 1.91 -29.29
CA ARG A 17 -35.88 1.63 -29.31
C ARG A 17 -35.06 2.85 -28.86
N VAL A 18 -35.46 4.04 -29.30
CA VAL A 18 -34.80 5.30 -28.92
C VAL A 18 -34.97 5.56 -27.43
N ILE A 19 -36.19 5.42 -26.90
CA ILE A 19 -36.50 5.63 -25.47
C ILE A 19 -35.71 4.64 -24.61
N LEU A 20 -35.57 3.38 -25.03
CA LEU A 20 -34.81 2.37 -24.29
C LEU A 20 -33.31 2.70 -24.28
N PHE A 21 -32.76 3.17 -25.40
CA PHE A 21 -31.37 3.61 -25.48
C PHE A 21 -31.11 4.81 -24.54
N VAL A 22 -31.98 5.82 -24.56
CA VAL A 22 -31.87 6.99 -23.68
C VAL A 22 -31.98 6.59 -22.21
N ALA A 23 -32.92 5.69 -21.87
CA ALA A 23 -33.06 5.19 -20.51
C ALA A 23 -31.79 4.46 -20.03
N VAL A 24 -31.16 3.63 -20.87
CA VAL A 24 -29.91 2.94 -20.53
C VAL A 24 -28.77 3.94 -20.29
N VAL A 25 -28.63 4.97 -21.13
CA VAL A 25 -27.59 6.00 -20.94
C VAL A 25 -27.80 6.75 -19.62
N ILE A 26 -29.03 7.17 -19.32
CA ILE A 26 -29.35 7.86 -18.06
C ILE A 26 -29.11 6.96 -16.84
N ILE A 27 -29.55 5.70 -16.90
CA ILE A 27 -29.34 4.73 -15.83
C ILE A 27 -27.83 4.46 -15.64
N SER A 28 -27.08 4.28 -16.72
CA SER A 28 -25.62 4.08 -16.65
C SER A 28 -24.91 5.29 -16.03
N GLY A 29 -25.31 6.51 -16.40
CA GLY A 29 -24.79 7.74 -15.79
C GLY A 29 -25.15 7.88 -14.32
N TYR A 30 -26.38 7.49 -13.94
CA TYR A 30 -26.82 7.47 -12.55
C TYR A 30 -26.05 6.43 -11.72
N ILE A 31 -25.84 5.23 -12.27
CA ILE A 31 -25.00 4.19 -11.66
C ILE A 31 -23.59 4.72 -11.47
N ILE A 32 -22.94 5.27 -12.50
CA ILE A 32 -21.57 5.83 -12.39
C ILE A 32 -21.49 6.92 -11.32
N LYS A 33 -22.49 7.82 -11.25
CA LYS A 33 -22.55 8.88 -10.24
C LYS A 33 -22.71 8.34 -8.82
N ASN A 34 -23.52 7.29 -8.63
CA ASN A 34 -23.78 6.68 -7.33
C ASN A 34 -22.69 5.67 -6.91
N PHE A 35 -22.00 5.06 -7.87
CA PHE A 35 -20.91 4.11 -7.66
C PHE A 35 -19.59 4.79 -7.26
N ARG A 36 -19.55 6.13 -7.24
CA ARG A 36 -18.39 6.89 -6.76
C ARG A 36 -18.02 6.57 -5.32
N GLN A 37 -18.96 6.11 -4.48
CA GLN A 37 -18.67 5.61 -3.13
C GLN A 37 -17.84 4.31 -3.09
N PHE A 38 -17.72 3.58 -4.20
CA PHE A 38 -16.91 2.36 -4.31
C PHE A 38 -15.54 2.58 -4.97
N VAL A 39 -15.28 3.75 -5.55
CA VAL A 39 -14.02 4.05 -6.27
C VAL A 39 -13.18 5.12 -5.55
N ASP A 40 -13.49 5.39 -4.28
CA ASP A 40 -12.72 6.31 -3.42
C ASP A 40 -11.83 5.56 -2.40
N ASP A 41 -11.56 4.27 -2.58
CA ASP A 41 -10.58 3.52 -1.77
C ASP A 41 -9.13 3.70 -2.26
N ALA A 42 -8.89 4.68 -3.13
CA ALA A 42 -7.55 5.06 -3.60
C ALA A 42 -6.76 5.91 -2.59
N GLY A 43 -7.20 5.98 -1.34
CA GLY A 43 -6.61 6.85 -0.32
C GLY A 43 -6.70 6.35 1.12
N ARG A 44 -7.19 5.13 1.39
CA ARG A 44 -7.12 4.61 2.76
C ARG A 44 -5.70 4.11 3.04
N PRO A 45 -5.03 4.56 4.11
CA PRO A 45 -3.80 3.93 4.55
C PRO A 45 -4.11 2.47 4.87
N TYR A 46 -3.35 1.54 4.27
CA TYR A 46 -3.42 0.14 4.61
C TYR A 46 -3.19 0.01 6.12
N ASN A 47 -4.22 -0.45 6.84
CA ASN A 47 -4.13 -0.61 8.27
C ASN A 47 -3.44 -1.94 8.59
N TYR A 48 -2.11 -1.89 8.70
CA TYR A 48 -1.27 -3.03 9.08
C TYR A 48 -1.39 -3.42 10.57
N SER A 49 -2.23 -2.76 11.37
CA SER A 49 -2.47 -3.18 12.77
C SER A 49 -3.24 -4.50 12.91
N GLY A 50 -3.90 -4.96 11.84
CA GLY A 50 -4.78 -6.14 11.88
C GLY A 50 -4.27 -7.40 11.17
N LEU A 51 -3.12 -7.32 10.48
CA LEU A 51 -2.49 -8.43 9.77
C LEU A 51 -1.09 -8.58 10.38
N ASP A 52 -0.78 -9.57 11.22
CA ASP A 52 -1.29 -10.92 11.17
C ASP A 52 -0.73 -11.67 12.40
N SER A 53 -1.52 -11.83 13.46
CA SER A 53 -1.10 -12.62 14.64
C SER A 53 -0.78 -14.07 14.25
N GLU A 54 -1.37 -14.56 13.15
CA GLU A 54 -1.04 -15.86 12.55
C GLU A 54 0.32 -15.86 11.84
N PHE A 55 0.76 -14.74 11.25
CA PHE A 55 2.11 -14.61 10.67
C PHE A 55 3.20 -14.58 11.73
N VAL A 56 2.95 -13.92 12.87
CA VAL A 56 3.86 -13.95 14.03
C VAL A 56 3.92 -15.36 14.62
N LYS A 57 2.78 -16.04 14.79
CA LYS A 57 2.74 -17.44 15.24
C LYS A 57 3.46 -18.39 14.29
N ARG A 58 3.32 -18.20 12.97
CA ARG A 58 4.01 -19.01 11.95
C ARG A 58 5.50 -18.68 11.83
N SER A 59 5.88 -17.42 12.06
CA SER A 59 7.28 -16.96 12.15
C SER A 59 7.98 -17.57 13.38
N LEU A 60 7.34 -17.54 14.55
CA LEU A 60 7.86 -18.18 15.77
C LEU A 60 7.94 -19.71 15.64
N ASN A 61 7.09 -20.33 14.82
CA ASN A 61 7.14 -21.77 14.57
C ASN A 61 8.21 -22.15 13.53
N LYS A 62 8.71 -21.20 12.73
CA LYS A 62 9.76 -21.48 11.71
C LYS A 62 11.18 -21.26 12.22
N VAL A 63 11.35 -20.50 13.30
CA VAL A 63 12.67 -20.30 13.94
C VAL A 63 13.03 -21.43 14.93
N ARG A 64 12.08 -22.30 15.32
CA ARG A 64 12.30 -23.37 16.32
C ARG A 64 12.81 -24.70 15.77
N ILE A 65 12.78 -24.96 14.44
CA ILE A 65 13.14 -26.29 13.89
C ILE A 65 14.34 -26.16 12.94
N LYS A 66 15.54 -25.88 13.47
CA LYS A 66 16.83 -26.29 12.88
C LYS A 66 18.04 -25.96 13.77
N GLU A 67 17.92 -25.02 14.69
CA GLU A 67 19.02 -24.62 15.59
C GLU A 67 18.86 -25.08 17.05
N PHE A 68 17.69 -25.58 17.46
CA PHE A 68 17.40 -25.87 18.88
C PHE A 68 17.75 -27.29 19.35
N SER A 69 18.25 -28.20 18.50
CA SER A 69 18.55 -29.59 18.90
C SER A 69 20.03 -29.88 19.13
N ALA A 70 20.91 -28.87 19.17
CA ALA A 70 22.37 -29.10 19.21
C ALA A 70 23.14 -28.30 20.28
N LEU A 71 22.48 -27.59 21.21
CA LEU A 71 23.15 -26.77 22.22
C LEU A 71 22.49 -26.84 23.62
N GLU A 72 21.87 -27.96 23.98
CA GLU A 72 21.36 -28.18 25.35
C GLU A 72 22.42 -28.66 26.35
N ASP A 73 23.69 -28.78 25.95
CA ASP A 73 24.77 -29.12 26.88
C ASP A 73 25.68 -27.91 27.13
N SER A 74 25.56 -27.34 28.33
CA SER A 74 26.53 -26.48 29.03
C SER A 74 26.63 -25.00 28.63
N ALA A 75 25.71 -24.17 29.13
CA ALA A 75 26.09 -22.96 29.86
C ALA A 75 24.86 -22.29 30.50
N SER A 76 24.85 -22.34 31.83
CA SER A 76 24.09 -21.50 32.75
C SER A 76 24.02 -20.03 32.29
N TYR A 77 22.80 -19.51 32.04
CA TYR A 77 22.46 -18.09 32.22
C TYR A 77 20.97 -17.97 32.58
N ASP A 78 20.73 -17.41 33.75
CA ASP A 78 19.44 -17.14 34.39
C ASP A 78 18.70 -16.00 33.66
N HIS A 79 17.44 -16.21 33.29
CA HIS A 79 16.64 -15.29 32.46
C HIS A 79 15.42 -14.73 33.23
N GLN A 80 15.61 -14.39 34.51
CA GLN A 80 14.57 -13.81 35.38
C GLN A 80 14.62 -12.26 35.45
N THR A 81 15.39 -11.58 34.58
CA THR A 81 15.58 -10.11 34.62
C THR A 81 15.48 -9.46 33.23
N TYR A 82 14.30 -9.51 32.61
CA TYR A 82 13.97 -8.61 31.48
C TYR A 82 12.47 -8.29 31.38
N ALA A 83 11.78 -8.29 32.52
CA ALA A 83 10.37 -7.89 32.63
C ALA A 83 10.19 -6.57 33.42
N ALA A 84 11.27 -6.00 33.99
CA ALA A 84 11.19 -4.84 34.89
C ALA A 84 11.62 -3.49 34.24
N GLU A 85 11.98 -3.47 32.96
CA GLU A 85 12.38 -2.23 32.25
C GLU A 85 11.37 -1.77 31.18
N ILE A 86 10.25 -2.50 31.02
CA ILE A 86 9.17 -2.12 30.08
C ILE A 86 8.06 -1.32 30.79
N GLU A 87 8.01 -1.31 32.13
CA GLU A 87 7.00 -0.56 32.91
C GLU A 87 7.35 0.91 33.17
N THR A 88 8.53 1.39 32.76
CA THR A 88 8.95 2.80 32.97
C THR A 88 9.12 3.62 31.68
N ALA A 89 8.46 3.23 30.58
CA ALA A 89 8.34 4.05 29.37
C ALA A 89 6.88 4.32 28.95
N GLY A 90 5.91 3.90 29.78
CA GLY A 90 4.46 4.09 29.56
C GLY A 90 3.88 5.41 30.07
N LYS A 91 4.69 6.47 30.22
CA LYS A 91 4.21 7.75 30.76
C LYS A 91 4.99 8.96 30.23
N VAL A 92 4.79 9.29 28.94
CA VAL A 92 4.72 10.66 28.39
C VAL A 92 4.53 10.57 26.87
N ILE A 93 3.28 10.48 26.41
CA ILE A 93 2.92 10.98 25.07
C ILE A 93 1.52 11.59 25.20
N ASP A 94 1.52 12.88 25.48
CA ASP A 94 0.34 13.72 25.40
C ASP A 94 -0.13 13.75 23.93
N SER A 95 -1.42 13.61 23.72
CA SER A 95 -2.03 13.25 22.42
C SER A 95 -2.09 14.41 21.42
N ALA A 96 -1.28 15.46 21.62
CA ALA A 96 -1.27 16.69 20.82
C ALA A 96 -0.10 16.78 19.83
N ASP A 97 0.98 16.01 20.03
CA ASP A 97 2.17 16.03 19.17
C ASP A 97 2.39 14.66 18.51
N ILE A 98 1.44 14.22 17.67
CA ILE A 98 1.79 13.25 16.63
C ILE A 98 2.60 14.01 15.59
N GLU A 99 3.87 14.27 15.91
CA GLU A 99 4.85 14.64 14.90
C GLU A 99 4.91 13.49 13.89
N LYS A 100 4.31 13.76 12.73
CA LYS A 100 4.55 13.09 11.44
C LYS A 100 5.96 12.50 11.47
N PRO A 101 6.15 11.17 11.28
CA PRO A 101 7.44 10.53 11.49
C PRO A 101 8.51 11.33 10.77
N ALA A 102 9.41 11.91 11.56
CA ALA A 102 10.48 12.74 11.06
C ALA A 102 11.23 11.90 10.04
N TYR A 103 11.17 12.39 8.82
CA TYR A 103 11.78 11.79 7.67
C TYR A 103 13.28 11.79 7.93
N GLY A 104 13.82 10.70 8.47
CA GLY A 104 15.24 10.57 8.76
C GLY A 104 15.97 10.92 7.46
N GLY A 105 16.61 12.09 7.44
CA GLY A 105 17.07 12.82 6.25
C GLY A 105 18.23 12.16 5.52
N SER A 106 18.22 10.84 5.45
CA SER A 106 19.18 10.02 4.72
C SER A 106 18.70 9.92 3.28
N ILE A 107 19.49 10.49 2.39
CA ILE A 107 19.28 10.39 0.95
C ILE A 107 19.40 8.91 0.56
N ILE A 108 18.35 8.34 0.01
CA ILE A 108 18.26 6.91 -0.31
C ILE A 108 18.75 6.67 -1.74
N ASN A 109 19.69 5.75 -1.91
CA ASN A 109 20.15 5.37 -3.25
C ASN A 109 19.19 4.36 -3.89
N ILE A 110 18.51 4.73 -4.96
CA ILE A 110 17.49 3.87 -5.59
C ILE A 110 18.06 2.62 -6.28
N ASN A 111 19.34 2.62 -6.64
CA ASN A 111 20.00 1.47 -7.28
C ASN A 111 20.36 0.39 -6.25
N THR A 112 20.69 0.78 -5.02
CA THR A 112 21.15 -0.14 -3.97
C THR A 112 20.13 -0.37 -2.87
N ALA A 113 19.11 0.49 -2.77
CA ALA A 113 18.17 0.44 -1.66
C ALA A 113 17.39 -0.87 -1.62
N GLY A 114 17.18 -1.36 -0.40
CA GLY A 114 16.30 -2.49 -0.12
C GLY A 114 14.82 -2.09 -0.20
N LYS A 115 13.92 -3.08 -0.23
CA LYS A 115 12.47 -2.85 -0.28
C LYS A 115 11.98 -1.97 0.88
N ALA A 116 12.40 -2.27 2.11
CA ALA A 116 12.01 -1.51 3.30
C ALA A 116 12.52 -0.05 3.29
N GLU A 117 13.72 0.19 2.74
CA GLU A 117 14.26 1.54 2.62
C GLU A 117 13.48 2.35 1.59
N LEU A 118 13.11 1.74 0.47
CA LEU A 118 12.25 2.37 -0.53
C LEU A 118 10.84 2.64 0.02
N GLU A 119 10.30 1.80 0.89
CA GLU A 119 8.99 2.02 1.54
C GLU A 119 8.98 3.20 2.51
N ASN A 120 10.14 3.57 3.06
CA ASN A 120 10.23 4.78 3.86
C ASN A 120 9.93 6.03 3.00
N LEU A 121 10.11 5.99 1.67
CA LEU A 121 9.85 7.10 0.73
C LEU A 121 8.41 7.64 0.75
N PRO A 122 8.19 8.96 0.82
CA PRO A 122 6.85 9.52 0.94
C PRO A 122 6.03 9.20 -0.32
N GLY A 123 4.97 8.41 -0.14
CA GLY A 123 4.10 7.98 -1.24
C GLY A 123 4.62 6.80 -2.07
N ILE A 124 5.68 6.14 -1.60
CA ILE A 124 6.10 4.80 -2.02
C ILE A 124 5.56 3.82 -0.98
N GLY A 125 4.76 2.86 -1.43
CA GLY A 125 4.36 1.71 -0.61
C GLY A 125 4.93 0.43 -1.20
N GLU A 126 4.63 -0.70 -0.56
CA GLU A 126 5.14 -2.04 -0.88
C GLU A 126 5.15 -2.35 -2.39
N ALA A 127 4.01 -2.21 -3.05
CA ALA A 127 3.87 -2.50 -4.48
C ALA A 127 4.68 -1.54 -5.38
N THR A 128 4.98 -0.34 -4.91
CA THR A 128 5.81 0.62 -5.68
C THR A 128 7.29 0.38 -5.44
N ALA A 129 7.70 0.07 -4.20
CA ALA A 129 9.06 -0.34 -3.87
C ALA A 129 9.46 -1.60 -4.66
N GLU A 130 8.59 -2.61 -4.71
CA GLU A 130 8.82 -3.83 -5.49
C GLU A 130 8.97 -3.53 -6.99
N ARG A 131 8.13 -2.65 -7.55
CA ARG A 131 8.25 -2.24 -8.96
C ARG A 131 9.55 -1.50 -9.27
N ILE A 132 10.11 -0.74 -8.32
CA ILE A 132 11.41 -0.08 -8.48
C ILE A 132 12.51 -1.14 -8.59
N ILE A 133 12.47 -2.17 -7.73
CA ILE A 133 13.42 -3.30 -7.74
C ILE A 133 13.31 -4.08 -9.06
N ILE A 134 12.10 -4.49 -9.45
CA ILE A 134 11.86 -5.18 -10.72
C ILE A 134 12.36 -4.33 -11.90
N TYR A 135 12.11 -3.02 -11.88
CA TYR A 135 12.57 -2.14 -12.96
C TYR A 135 14.09 -2.14 -13.10
N ARG A 136 14.85 -2.02 -12.00
CA ARG A 136 16.32 -2.05 -12.10
C ARG A 136 16.86 -3.43 -12.47
N ASP A 137 16.16 -4.50 -12.11
CA ASP A 137 16.54 -5.87 -12.47
C ASP A 137 16.27 -6.15 -13.97
N GLU A 138 15.15 -5.67 -14.52
CA GLU A 138 14.77 -5.91 -15.92
C GLU A 138 15.36 -4.90 -16.93
N LYS A 139 15.43 -3.63 -16.55
CA LYS A 139 15.85 -2.52 -17.43
C LYS A 139 17.27 -2.04 -17.15
N GLY A 140 17.88 -2.52 -16.07
CA GLY A 140 19.16 -2.05 -15.57
C GLY A 140 19.02 -0.85 -14.64
N GLU A 141 20.14 -0.47 -14.04
CA GLU A 141 20.23 0.60 -13.04
C GLU A 141 19.71 1.95 -13.55
N PHE A 142 19.15 2.74 -12.63
CA PHE A 142 18.71 4.11 -12.89
C PHE A 142 19.93 5.01 -13.08
N LYS A 143 19.98 5.74 -14.20
CA LYS A 143 21.08 6.66 -14.52
C LYS A 143 20.86 8.05 -13.95
N LYS A 144 19.59 8.45 -13.80
CA LYS A 144 19.17 9.74 -13.26
C LYS A 144 18.03 9.52 -12.27
N PRO A 145 17.86 10.40 -11.26
CA PRO A 145 16.69 10.33 -10.38
C PRO A 145 15.39 10.39 -11.18
N ASP A 146 15.34 11.19 -12.25
CA ASP A 146 14.17 11.34 -13.12
C ASP A 146 13.72 10.04 -13.79
N ASP A 147 14.63 9.06 -13.97
CA ASP A 147 14.28 7.76 -14.55
C ASP A 147 13.30 6.98 -13.66
N LEU A 148 13.18 7.34 -12.37
CA LEU A 148 12.19 6.77 -11.46
C LEU A 148 10.75 7.01 -11.95
N MET A 149 10.50 8.06 -12.74
CA MET A 149 9.19 8.33 -13.36
C MET A 149 8.80 7.30 -14.43
N LYS A 150 9.74 6.49 -14.92
CA LYS A 150 9.46 5.39 -15.86
C LYS A 150 8.82 4.19 -15.16
N VAL A 151 8.90 4.12 -13.84
CA VAL A 151 8.28 3.08 -13.02
C VAL A 151 6.78 3.35 -12.89
N LYS A 152 5.97 2.34 -13.23
CA LYS A 152 4.51 2.42 -13.13
C LYS A 152 4.08 2.76 -11.70
N GLY A 153 3.34 3.86 -11.53
CA GLY A 153 2.84 4.31 -10.22
C GLY A 153 3.64 5.46 -9.59
N ILE A 154 4.72 5.90 -10.23
CA ILE A 154 5.50 7.10 -9.87
C ILE A 154 5.24 8.17 -10.93
N GLY A 155 4.37 9.11 -10.61
CA GLY A 155 4.08 10.27 -11.45
C GLY A 155 4.82 11.52 -10.98
N LYS A 156 4.73 12.60 -11.77
CA LYS A 156 5.39 13.89 -11.50
C LYS A 156 5.17 14.40 -10.06
N LYS A 157 3.93 14.35 -9.57
CA LYS A 157 3.58 14.77 -8.20
C LYS A 157 4.28 13.98 -7.10
N LYS A 158 4.48 12.67 -7.30
CA LYS A 158 5.19 11.83 -6.34
C LYS A 158 6.69 12.10 -6.44
N PHE A 159 7.21 12.10 -7.66
CA PHE A 159 8.63 12.36 -7.93
C PHE A 159 9.11 13.70 -7.36
N GLU A 160 8.33 14.78 -7.46
CA GLU A 160 8.68 16.08 -6.86
C GLU A 160 8.94 16.01 -5.36
N LYS A 161 8.21 15.15 -4.63
CA LYS A 161 8.44 14.91 -3.19
C LYS A 161 9.61 13.99 -2.90
N LEU A 162 10.00 13.18 -3.89
CA LEU A 162 11.06 12.18 -3.77
C LEU A 162 12.41 12.71 -4.19
N ARG A 163 12.47 13.65 -5.13
CA ARG A 163 13.71 14.12 -5.77
C ARG A 163 14.77 14.59 -4.77
N GLU A 164 14.35 15.12 -3.62
CA GLU A 164 15.22 15.66 -2.56
C GLU A 164 15.67 14.59 -1.56
N LEU A 165 15.07 13.39 -1.63
CA LEU A 165 15.26 12.27 -0.72
C LEU A 165 15.93 11.06 -1.40
N ILE A 166 16.15 11.13 -2.71
CA ILE A 166 16.72 10.04 -3.50
C ILE A 166 18.00 10.45 -4.20
N THR A 167 18.89 9.50 -4.41
CA THR A 167 20.09 9.65 -5.23
C THR A 167 20.30 8.45 -6.13
N VAL A 168 21.13 8.64 -7.15
CA VAL A 168 21.70 7.61 -8.01
C VAL A 168 23.21 7.80 -7.97
N LYS A 169 23.95 6.71 -7.78
CA LYS A 169 25.41 6.67 -7.78
C LYS A 169 25.91 5.87 -8.97
#